data_AF-A0AAD7QFI5-F1
#
_entry.id   AF-A0AAD7QFI5-F1
#
_cell.length_a   1.000
_cell.length_b   1.000
_cell.length_c   1.000
_cell.angle_alpha   90.00
_cell.angle_beta   90.00
_cell.angle_gamma   90.00
#
_symmetry.space_group_name_H-M   'P 1'
#
loop_
_entity.id
_entity.type
_entity.pdbx_description
1 polymer ?
#
loop_
_entity_poly.entity_id
_entity_poly.type
_entity_poly.pdbx_seq_one_letter_code
_entity_poly.pdbx_strand_id
1 'polypeptide(L)'
;MAGVSLQCGDCGALLRSVQEAQEHAELTSHSNFSESTEAVLNLVCGTCGKPCRSKTESDLHTKRTGHSDFVDKTSEAAKPISLEVPKVEAESEEAVAASSQPEEMIVPEVDKKLLGELEEMGFPAARATRALHYSGNASLEAAVNWVADHENDANIDEMPLVPANTKAEAPKPSLTPEELKAKQQELRERARKKKEEEEKRAGKRKRKACPERVRVGKELLEAKRIEEENERKRLMALRKAEKEEERRAREKNSAEIGRRQGRKKAETWIASGRHFYCETFNCRGGEKELIAC
;
A
#
# COMPACT_ATOMS: atom_id res chain seq x y z
N MET A 1 5.75 25.90 -17.69
CA MET A 1 4.30 25.69 -17.67
C MET A 1 4.04 24.47 -16.80
N ALA A 2 3.11 24.57 -15.84
CA ALA A 2 2.88 23.55 -14.82
C ALA A 2 2.36 22.25 -15.45
N GLY A 3 2.87 21.10 -15.00
CA GLY A 3 2.39 19.79 -15.43
C GLY A 3 0.95 19.59 -15.00
N VAL A 4 0.04 19.42 -15.96
CA VAL A 4 -1.38 19.19 -15.73
C VAL A 4 -1.55 17.68 -15.47
N SER A 5 -1.94 17.30 -14.26
CA SER A 5 -2.36 15.93 -13.94
C SER A 5 -3.89 15.83 -13.97
N LEU A 6 -4.42 14.63 -14.16
CA LEU A 6 -5.86 14.37 -14.05
C LEU A 6 -6.13 13.74 -12.68
N GLN A 7 -7.01 14.33 -11.89
CA GLN A 7 -7.46 13.79 -10.62
C GLN A 7 -8.81 13.10 -10.80
N CYS A 8 -8.93 11.87 -10.34
CA CYS A 8 -10.23 11.22 -10.20
C CYS A 8 -10.96 11.81 -8.97
N GLY A 9 -12.13 12.42 -9.17
CA GLY A 9 -12.96 12.99 -8.10
C GLY A 9 -13.57 11.95 -7.16
N ASP A 10 -13.70 10.70 -7.61
CA ASP A 10 -14.32 9.63 -6.81
C ASP A 10 -13.33 8.99 -5.82
N CYS A 11 -12.04 8.89 -6.17
CA CYS A 11 -11.01 8.26 -5.34
C CYS A 11 -9.77 9.10 -5.07
N GLY A 12 -9.69 10.31 -5.61
CA GLY A 12 -8.57 11.23 -5.44
C GLY A 12 -7.27 10.81 -6.14
N ALA A 13 -7.29 9.76 -6.97
CA ALA A 13 -6.10 9.29 -7.68
C ALA A 13 -5.59 10.33 -8.69
N LEU A 14 -4.29 10.62 -8.66
CA LEU A 14 -3.62 11.51 -9.60
C LEU A 14 -3.01 10.70 -10.76
N LEU A 15 -3.40 11.03 -11.98
CA LEU A 15 -3.14 10.31 -13.20
C LEU A 15 -2.34 11.22 -14.14
N ARG A 16 -1.37 10.66 -14.86
CA ARG A 16 -0.42 11.44 -15.66
C ARG A 16 -0.86 11.70 -17.10
N SER A 17 -1.77 10.89 -17.61
CA SER A 17 -2.23 10.98 -18.99
C SER A 17 -3.72 10.62 -19.10
N VAL A 18 -4.32 11.01 -20.23
CA VAL A 18 -5.69 10.64 -20.58
C VAL A 18 -5.85 9.12 -20.68
N GLN A 19 -4.83 8.42 -21.19
CA GLN A 19 -4.84 6.96 -21.27
C GLN A 19 -4.88 6.31 -19.88
N GLU A 20 -4.10 6.82 -18.92
CA GLU A 20 -4.13 6.30 -17.55
C GLU A 20 -5.48 6.57 -16.87
N ALA A 21 -6.12 7.70 -17.19
CA ALA A 21 -7.47 8.00 -16.72
C ALA A 21 -8.51 7.05 -17.32
N GLN A 22 -8.37 6.68 -18.60
CA GLN A 22 -9.24 5.72 -19.25
C GLN A 22 -9.08 4.32 -18.66
N GLU A 23 -7.84 3.84 -18.49
CA GLU A 23 -7.57 2.55 -17.82
C GLU A 23 -8.11 2.54 -16.39
N HIS A 24 -7.91 3.64 -15.65
CA HIS A 24 -8.49 3.80 -14.31
C HIS A 24 -10.03 3.76 -14.35
N ALA A 25 -10.67 4.42 -15.31
CA ALA A 25 -12.11 4.38 -15.50
C ALA A 25 -12.61 2.95 -15.78
N GLU A 26 -11.90 2.18 -16.59
CA GLU A 26 -12.25 0.79 -16.93
C GLU A 26 -12.08 -0.14 -15.73
N LEU A 27 -10.99 0.01 -14.96
CA LEU A 27 -10.70 -0.82 -13.79
C LEU A 27 -11.55 -0.49 -12.58
N THR A 28 -11.79 0.79 -12.31
CA THR A 28 -12.49 1.23 -11.08
C THR A 28 -13.91 1.69 -11.34
N SER A 29 -14.37 1.74 -12.60
CA SER A 29 -15.68 2.29 -12.99
C SER A 29 -15.89 3.74 -12.52
N HIS A 30 -14.80 4.51 -12.35
CA HIS A 30 -14.88 5.92 -11.97
C HIS A 30 -14.96 6.78 -13.23
N SER A 31 -15.80 7.82 -13.20
CA SER A 31 -16.07 8.66 -14.38
C SER A 31 -15.86 10.15 -14.14
N ASN A 32 -15.65 10.55 -12.88
CA ASN A 32 -15.43 11.94 -12.50
C ASN A 32 -13.93 12.26 -12.57
N PHE A 33 -13.46 12.91 -13.63
CA PHE A 33 -12.08 13.35 -13.77
C PHE A 33 -12.00 14.87 -13.86
N SER A 34 -11.14 15.48 -13.04
CA SER A 34 -10.89 16.92 -13.00
C SER A 34 -9.40 17.21 -13.21
N GLU A 35 -9.07 18.28 -13.93
CA GLU A 35 -7.69 18.72 -14.09
C GLU A 35 -7.13 19.28 -12.77
N SER A 36 -5.95 18.80 -12.38
CA SER A 36 -5.21 19.25 -11.20
C SER A 36 -3.86 19.82 -11.61
N THR A 37 -3.44 20.88 -10.92
CA THR A 37 -2.12 21.51 -11.11
C THR A 37 -1.01 20.82 -10.32
N GLU A 38 -1.30 19.70 -9.66
CA GLU A 38 -0.34 18.94 -8.88
C GLU A 38 0.48 17.99 -9.77
N ALA A 39 1.81 18.13 -9.77
CA ALA A 39 2.68 17.24 -10.54
C ALA A 39 2.71 15.84 -9.93
N VAL A 40 2.43 14.81 -10.72
CA VAL A 40 2.49 13.42 -10.24
C VAL A 40 3.95 13.00 -10.04
N LEU A 41 4.33 12.73 -8.78
CA LEU A 41 5.67 12.25 -8.43
C LEU A 41 5.98 10.93 -9.17
N ASN A 42 7.09 10.91 -9.94
CA ASN A 42 7.56 9.76 -10.72
C ASN A 42 8.91 9.26 -10.25
N LEU A 43 8.88 8.49 -9.16
CA LEU A 43 10.08 7.90 -8.58
C LEU A 43 10.30 6.54 -9.23
N VAL A 44 11.33 6.39 -10.06
CA VAL A 44 11.67 5.09 -10.65
C VAL A 44 12.84 4.49 -9.90
N CYS A 45 12.72 3.24 -9.46
CA CYS A 45 13.83 2.53 -8.86
C CYS A 45 14.96 2.32 -9.91
N GLY A 46 16.15 2.84 -9.65
CA GLY A 46 17.31 2.74 -10.54
C GLY A 46 17.81 1.31 -10.74
N THR A 47 17.59 0.42 -9.77
CA THR A 47 18.07 -0.97 -9.83
C THR A 47 17.15 -1.90 -10.64
N CYS A 48 15.84 -1.65 -10.64
CA CYS A 48 14.87 -2.55 -11.27
C CYS A 48 13.82 -1.88 -12.16
N GLY A 49 13.92 -0.57 -12.36
CA GLY A 49 13.06 0.20 -13.25
C GLY A 49 11.60 0.32 -12.82
N LYS A 50 11.22 -0.19 -11.63
CA LYS A 50 9.83 -0.13 -11.17
C LYS A 50 9.45 1.30 -10.81
N PRO A 51 8.38 1.86 -11.42
CA PRO A 51 7.85 3.16 -11.05
C PRO A 51 7.08 3.07 -9.73
N CYS A 52 7.38 4.00 -8.83
CA CYS A 52 6.71 4.25 -7.57
C CYS A 52 6.09 5.64 -7.66
N ARG A 53 4.76 5.70 -7.60
CA ARG A 53 3.95 6.92 -7.70
C ARG A 53 3.83 7.67 -6.37
N SER A 54 4.17 7.01 -5.25
CA SER A 54 4.04 7.59 -3.92
C SER A 54 5.22 7.23 -3.01
N LYS A 55 5.42 8.05 -1.97
CA LYS A 55 6.43 7.80 -0.94
C LYS A 55 6.19 6.48 -0.21
N THR A 56 4.93 6.13 0.01
CA THR A 56 4.53 4.84 0.58
C THR A 56 4.88 3.67 -0.35
N GLU A 57 4.73 3.83 -1.67
CA GLU A 57 5.14 2.82 -2.64
C GLU A 57 6.66 2.64 -2.70
N SER A 58 7.45 3.72 -2.68
CA SER A 58 8.91 3.62 -2.62
C SER A 58 9.37 2.96 -1.31
N ASP A 59 8.70 3.25 -0.18
CA ASP A 59 9.01 2.61 1.10
C ASP A 59 8.67 1.11 1.10
N LEU A 60 7.52 0.73 0.55
CA LEU A 60 7.14 -0.68 0.38
C LEU A 60 8.05 -1.40 -0.61
N HIS A 61 8.46 -0.72 -1.68
CA HIS A 61 9.41 -1.23 -2.66
C HIS A 61 10.75 -1.53 -2.00
N THR A 62 11.28 -0.58 -1.20
CA THR A 62 12.52 -0.74 -0.45
C THR A 62 12.43 -1.93 0.51
N LYS A 63 11.32 -2.06 1.24
CA LYS A 63 11.11 -3.17 2.19
C LYS A 63 10.99 -4.54 1.52
N ARG A 64 10.38 -4.62 0.33
CA ARG A 64 10.12 -5.88 -0.37
C ARG A 64 11.29 -6.35 -1.22
N THR A 65 11.99 -5.41 -1.85
CA THR A 65 13.03 -5.72 -2.85
C THR A 65 14.44 -5.35 -2.38
N GLY A 66 14.58 -4.55 -1.31
CA GLY A 66 15.86 -4.06 -0.81
C GLY A 66 16.47 -2.93 -1.64
N HIS A 67 15.81 -2.48 -2.70
CA HIS A 67 16.32 -1.37 -3.52
C HIS A 67 15.93 -0.02 -2.93
N SER A 68 16.91 0.84 -2.69
CA SER A 68 16.73 2.19 -2.13
C SER A 68 17.03 3.32 -3.12
N ASP A 69 17.53 2.99 -4.31
CA ASP A 69 17.96 3.99 -5.29
C ASP A 69 16.76 4.41 -6.14
N PHE A 70 16.15 5.55 -5.83
CA PHE A 70 15.05 6.11 -6.60
C PHE A 70 15.50 7.35 -7.36
N VAL A 71 15.28 7.35 -8.67
CA VAL A 71 15.53 8.49 -9.55
C VAL A 71 14.20 9.19 -9.78
N ASP A 72 14.16 10.48 -9.47
CA ASP A 72 13.00 11.32 -9.71
C ASP A 72 12.98 11.78 -11.17
N LYS A 73 12.06 11.20 -11.96
CA LYS A 73 11.81 11.55 -13.36
C LYS A 73 10.61 12.49 -13.52
N THR A 74 10.22 13.21 -12.47
CA THR A 74 9.10 14.17 -12.49
C THR A 74 9.24 15.25 -13.56
N SER A 75 10.46 15.67 -13.88
CA SER A 75 10.72 16.73 -14.86
C SER A 75 10.64 16.28 -16.33
N GLU A 76 10.84 15.00 -16.64
CA GLU A 76 10.82 14.49 -18.01
C GLU A 76 9.41 14.12 -18.52
N ALA A 77 8.45 13.91 -17.59
CA ALA A 77 7.06 13.60 -17.91
C ALA A 77 6.18 14.84 -18.17
N ALA A 78 6.73 16.05 -18.06
CA ALA A 78 6.01 17.32 -18.21
C ALA A 78 5.90 17.82 -19.68
N LYS A 79 5.89 16.91 -20.67
CA LYS A 79 5.56 17.29 -22.05
C LYS A 79 4.04 17.49 -22.15
N PRO A 80 3.56 18.66 -22.60
CA PRO A 80 2.14 18.96 -22.67
C PRO A 80 1.42 18.01 -23.64
N ILE A 81 0.27 17.50 -23.21
CA ILE A 81 -0.63 16.65 -23.99
C ILE A 81 -1.15 17.49 -25.18
N SER A 82 -0.67 17.20 -26.39
CA SER A 82 -1.22 17.74 -27.62
C SER A 82 -2.33 16.80 -28.10
N LEU A 83 -3.57 17.27 -27.99
CA LEU A 83 -4.74 16.63 -28.58
C LEU A 83 -4.81 17.00 -30.07
N GLU A 84 -4.29 16.13 -30.94
CA GLU A 84 -4.63 16.14 -32.36
C GLU A 84 -4.47 14.73 -32.94
N VAL A 85 -5.58 14.20 -33.47
CA VAL A 85 -5.72 12.89 -34.13
C VAL A 85 -5.42 13.06 -35.62
N PRO A 86 -4.54 12.22 -36.21
CA PRO A 86 -4.90 11.49 -37.43
C PRO A 86 -4.41 10.03 -37.40
N LYS A 87 -5.32 9.05 -37.50
CA LYS A 87 -5.71 8.28 -38.72
C LYS A 87 -4.59 7.39 -39.32
N VAL A 88 -4.85 6.08 -39.22
CA VAL A 88 -4.30 4.91 -39.93
C VAL A 88 -3.67 5.17 -41.30
N GLU A 89 -2.56 4.46 -41.57
CA GLU A 89 -2.31 3.77 -42.84
C GLU A 89 -1.20 2.71 -42.69
N ALA A 90 -1.34 1.64 -43.48
CA ALA A 90 -0.54 0.42 -43.52
C ALA A 90 0.53 0.50 -44.64
N GLU A 91 1.30 -0.60 -44.77
CA GLU A 91 2.26 -0.95 -45.83
C GLU A 91 3.66 -0.31 -45.70
N SER A 92 4.79 -0.94 -46.05
CA SER A 92 5.28 -2.30 -46.27
C SER A 92 6.79 -2.14 -46.55
N GLU A 93 7.62 -3.13 -46.13
CA GLU A 93 8.91 -3.60 -46.70
C GLU A 93 10.02 -2.59 -47.13
N GLU A 94 11.34 -2.79 -46.96
CA GLU A 94 12.16 -4.01 -46.91
C GLU A 94 13.60 -3.71 -46.40
N ALA A 95 14.23 -4.75 -45.82
CA ALA A 95 15.63 -5.19 -45.99
C ALA A 95 16.85 -4.40 -45.46
N VAL A 96 17.61 -5.06 -44.56
CA VAL A 96 19.08 -5.17 -44.67
C VAL A 96 19.50 -6.61 -44.31
N ALA A 97 20.23 -7.25 -45.22
CA ALA A 97 20.67 -8.64 -45.19
C ALA A 97 22.17 -8.78 -44.81
N ALA A 98 22.54 -9.95 -44.24
CA ALA A 98 23.82 -10.71 -44.32
C ALA A 98 24.11 -11.42 -42.97
N SER A 99 24.51 -12.68 -42.82
CA SER A 99 24.80 -13.79 -43.74
C SER A 99 25.06 -15.08 -42.91
N SER A 100 24.82 -16.25 -43.54
CA SER A 100 25.51 -17.57 -43.34
C SER A 100 25.06 -18.56 -42.25
N GLN A 101 24.16 -19.51 -42.60
CA GLN A 101 24.38 -20.97 -42.75
C GLN A 101 23.02 -21.73 -42.65
N PRO A 102 22.75 -22.75 -43.49
CA PRO A 102 21.51 -23.53 -43.40
C PRO A 102 21.70 -24.69 -42.41
N GLU A 103 21.21 -24.53 -41.19
CA GLU A 103 20.91 -25.69 -40.33
C GLU A 103 19.49 -26.15 -40.67
N GLU A 104 19.36 -27.38 -41.15
CA GLU A 104 18.08 -28.05 -41.37
C GLU A 104 17.33 -28.18 -40.04
N MET A 105 16.36 -27.29 -39.82
CA MET A 105 15.43 -27.38 -38.70
C MET A 105 14.27 -28.30 -39.10
N ILE A 106 14.18 -29.45 -38.45
CA ILE A 106 13.16 -30.48 -38.76
C ILE A 106 12.10 -30.46 -37.66
N VAL A 107 10.84 -30.54 -38.07
CA VAL A 107 9.66 -30.63 -37.18
C VAL A 107 9.78 -31.89 -36.32
N PRO A 108 9.61 -31.81 -34.98
CA PRO A 108 9.65 -32.99 -34.12
C PRO A 108 8.61 -34.03 -34.57
N GLU A 109 9.04 -35.30 -34.62
CA GLU A 109 8.18 -36.40 -35.03
C GLU A 109 7.17 -36.73 -33.92
N VAL A 110 5.94 -36.23 -34.10
CA VAL A 110 4.78 -36.48 -33.24
C VAL A 110 3.83 -37.47 -33.91
N ASP A 111 3.04 -38.18 -33.11
CA ASP A 111 2.08 -39.17 -33.61
C ASP A 111 1.01 -38.52 -34.49
N LYS A 112 1.04 -38.81 -35.80
CA LYS A 112 0.14 -38.21 -36.81
C LYS A 112 -1.36 -38.42 -36.53
N LYS A 113 -1.71 -39.47 -35.78
CA LYS A 113 -3.09 -39.75 -35.36
C LYS A 113 -3.58 -38.76 -34.30
N LEU A 114 -2.78 -38.57 -33.23
CA LEU A 114 -3.10 -37.63 -32.15
C LEU A 114 -3.04 -36.19 -32.64
N LEU A 115 -2.13 -35.89 -33.55
CA LEU A 115 -2.05 -34.58 -34.20
C LEU A 115 -3.32 -34.28 -35.02
N GLY A 116 -3.79 -35.23 -35.84
CA GLY A 116 -5.01 -35.07 -36.62
C GLY A 116 -6.26 -34.90 -35.77
N GLU A 117 -6.37 -35.62 -34.64
CA GLU A 117 -7.49 -35.46 -33.69
C GLU A 117 -7.47 -34.08 -33.02
N LEU A 118 -6.30 -33.54 -32.67
CA LEU A 118 -6.15 -32.19 -32.10
C LEU A 118 -6.45 -31.10 -33.14
N GLU A 119 -6.08 -31.31 -34.40
CA GLU A 119 -6.44 -30.43 -35.52
C GLU A 119 -7.95 -30.44 -35.79
N GLU A 120 -8.60 -31.60 -35.70
CA GLU A 120 -10.05 -31.75 -35.84
C GLU A 120 -10.82 -31.04 -34.70
N MET A 121 -10.21 -30.99 -33.50
CA MET A 121 -10.70 -30.20 -32.35
C MET A 121 -10.47 -28.68 -32.50
N GLY A 122 -9.73 -28.23 -33.52
CA GLY A 122 -9.50 -26.82 -33.82
C GLY A 122 -8.24 -26.22 -33.21
N PHE A 123 -7.31 -27.03 -32.69
CA PHE A 123 -6.01 -26.53 -32.26
C PHE A 123 -5.07 -26.34 -33.45
N PRO A 124 -4.34 -25.20 -33.55
CA PRO A 124 -3.32 -25.01 -34.59
C PRO A 124 -2.25 -26.09 -34.56
N ALA A 125 -1.81 -26.55 -35.74
CA ALA A 125 -0.82 -27.62 -35.89
C ALA A 125 0.48 -27.36 -35.08
N ALA A 126 0.94 -26.10 -35.02
CA ALA A 126 2.10 -25.69 -34.23
C ALA A 126 1.90 -25.93 -32.72
N ARG A 127 0.74 -25.55 -32.20
CA ARG A 127 0.33 -25.73 -30.80
C ARG A 127 0.15 -27.21 -30.46
N ALA A 128 -0.52 -27.97 -31.33
CA ALA A 128 -0.73 -29.40 -31.18
C ALA A 128 0.61 -30.17 -31.16
N THR A 129 1.52 -29.85 -32.09
CA THR A 129 2.86 -30.45 -32.15
C THR A 129 3.66 -30.15 -30.88
N ARG A 130 3.58 -28.92 -30.37
CA ARG A 130 4.25 -28.51 -29.13
C ARG A 130 3.70 -29.26 -27.93
N ALA A 131 2.38 -29.33 -27.81
CA ALA A 131 1.72 -30.03 -26.72
C ALA A 131 2.04 -31.52 -26.72
N LEU A 132 2.05 -32.16 -27.90
CA LEU A 132 2.44 -33.56 -28.04
C LEU A 132 3.91 -33.79 -27.70
N HIS A 133 4.78 -32.87 -28.09
CA HIS A 133 6.20 -32.93 -27.75
C HIS A 133 6.45 -32.82 -26.23
N TYR A 134 5.82 -31.87 -25.53
CA TYR A 134 6.02 -31.68 -24.09
C TYR A 134 5.22 -32.65 -23.22
N SER A 135 4.09 -33.16 -23.70
CA SER A 135 3.36 -34.27 -23.06
C SER A 135 4.03 -35.63 -23.32
N GLY A 136 5.03 -35.69 -24.21
CA GLY A 136 5.78 -36.90 -24.53
C GLY A 136 4.98 -37.93 -25.32
N ASN A 137 4.04 -37.51 -26.17
CA ASN A 137 3.13 -38.36 -26.95
C ASN A 137 2.34 -39.39 -26.09
N ALA A 138 2.02 -39.08 -24.83
CA ALA A 138 1.43 -40.04 -23.90
C ALA A 138 -0.06 -40.34 -24.17
N SER A 139 -0.87 -39.33 -24.49
CA SER A 139 -2.30 -39.46 -24.86
C SER A 139 -2.84 -38.12 -25.39
N LEU A 140 -3.98 -38.14 -26.08
CA LEU A 140 -4.67 -36.92 -26.53
C LEU A 140 -5.03 -36.00 -25.36
N GLU A 141 -5.59 -36.57 -24.28
CA GLU A 141 -5.98 -35.82 -23.08
C GLU A 141 -4.79 -35.12 -22.40
N ALA A 142 -3.62 -35.76 -22.38
CA ALA A 142 -2.41 -35.16 -21.82
C ALA A 142 -1.92 -33.95 -22.64
N ALA A 143 -2.05 -34.03 -23.97
CA ALA A 143 -1.75 -32.90 -24.85
C ALA A 143 -2.75 -31.76 -24.66
N VAL A 144 -4.05 -32.05 -24.58
CA VAL A 144 -5.09 -31.03 -24.30
C VAL A 144 -4.86 -30.35 -22.94
N ASN A 145 -4.54 -31.13 -21.90
CA ASN A 145 -4.22 -30.56 -20.59
C ASN A 145 -3.00 -29.63 -20.64
N TRP A 146 -1.95 -30.02 -21.38
CA TRP A 146 -0.79 -29.17 -21.58
C TRP A 146 -1.13 -27.86 -22.30
N VAL A 147 -1.98 -27.91 -23.34
CA VAL A 147 -2.45 -26.72 -24.05
C VAL A 147 -3.22 -25.79 -23.11
N ALA A 148 -4.12 -26.33 -22.28
CA ALA A 148 -4.90 -25.55 -21.32
C ALA A 148 -4.00 -24.86 -20.29
N ASP A 149 -2.95 -25.55 -19.80
CA ASP A 149 -2.01 -25.00 -18.83
C ASP A 149 -1.14 -23.86 -19.40
N HIS A 150 -1.01 -23.76 -20.73
CA HIS A 150 -0.11 -22.81 -21.42
C HIS A 150 -0.83 -21.88 -22.42
N GLU A 151 -2.16 -21.84 -22.42
CA GLU A 151 -2.97 -21.14 -23.44
C GLU A 151 -2.72 -19.63 -23.54
N ASN A 152 -2.18 -19.01 -22.49
CA ASN A 152 -1.93 -17.57 -22.39
C ASN A 152 -0.50 -17.17 -22.78
N ASP A 153 0.35 -18.13 -23.17
CA ASP A 153 1.71 -17.84 -23.59
C ASP A 153 1.70 -17.27 -25.02
N ALA A 154 2.18 -16.03 -25.19
CA ALA A 154 2.22 -15.34 -26.49
C ALA A 154 2.99 -16.09 -27.60
N ASN A 155 3.82 -17.07 -27.22
CA ASN A 155 4.62 -17.87 -28.13
C ASN A 155 4.02 -19.26 -28.38
N ILE A 156 2.83 -19.59 -27.87
CA ILE A 156 2.30 -20.96 -27.92
C ILE A 156 2.04 -21.46 -29.36
N ASP A 157 1.68 -20.55 -30.27
CA ASP A 157 1.45 -20.83 -31.68
C ASP A 157 2.71 -20.78 -32.54
N GLU A 158 3.86 -20.48 -31.93
CA GLU A 158 5.15 -20.55 -32.61
C GLU A 158 5.60 -22.01 -32.72
N MET A 159 5.87 -22.44 -33.97
CA MET A 159 6.27 -23.81 -34.25
C MET A 159 7.59 -24.14 -33.53
N PRO A 160 7.64 -25.18 -32.67
CA PRO A 160 8.84 -25.51 -31.92
C PRO A 160 9.93 -26.01 -32.86
N LEU A 161 11.03 -25.27 -32.93
CA LEU A 161 12.24 -25.69 -33.63
C LEU A 161 13.12 -26.39 -32.60
N VAL A 162 13.24 -27.71 -32.70
CA VAL A 162 14.15 -28.51 -31.87
C VAL A 162 15.24 -29.11 -32.77
N PRO A 163 16.52 -29.04 -32.37
CA PRO A 163 17.59 -29.67 -33.13
C PRO A 163 17.37 -31.17 -33.24
N ALA A 164 17.39 -31.69 -34.48
CA ALA A 164 17.30 -33.10 -34.76
C ALA A 164 18.53 -33.83 -34.19
N ASN A 165 18.38 -34.46 -33.03
CA ASN A 165 19.30 -35.50 -32.61
C ASN A 165 18.54 -36.81 -32.40
N THR A 166 18.54 -37.57 -33.48
CA THR A 166 18.14 -38.97 -33.53
C THR A 166 19.01 -39.84 -32.62
N LYS A 167 18.35 -40.86 -32.05
CA LYS A 167 18.89 -42.12 -31.53
C LYS A 167 19.40 -42.14 -30.08
N ALA A 168 18.62 -42.88 -29.29
CA ALA A 168 19.07 -43.93 -28.37
C ALA A 168 20.06 -43.51 -27.26
N GLU A 169 19.53 -43.47 -26.04
CA GLU A 169 20.05 -44.26 -24.92
C GLU A 169 21.50 -44.74 -25.07
N ALA A 170 22.46 -43.84 -24.88
CA ALA A 170 23.78 -44.23 -24.40
C ALA A 170 23.67 -44.29 -22.86
N PRO A 171 23.95 -45.43 -22.22
CA PRO A 171 24.02 -45.49 -20.77
C PRO A 171 25.05 -44.48 -20.30
N LYS A 172 24.61 -43.49 -19.53
CA LYS A 172 25.50 -42.69 -18.66
C LYS A 172 26.44 -43.70 -17.98
N PRO A 173 27.75 -43.40 -17.81
CA PRO A 173 28.66 -44.31 -17.13
C PRO A 173 28.01 -44.73 -15.81
N SER A 174 27.65 -46.00 -15.73
CA SER A 174 26.92 -46.56 -14.61
C SER A 174 27.81 -46.40 -13.39
N LEU A 175 27.50 -45.39 -12.56
CA LEU A 175 27.81 -45.42 -11.14
C LEU A 175 27.53 -46.85 -10.69
N THR A 176 28.49 -47.45 -10.00
CA THR A 176 28.37 -48.84 -9.58
C THR A 176 27.03 -49.03 -8.86
N PRO A 177 26.37 -50.19 -8.98
CA PRO A 177 25.07 -50.42 -8.35
C PRO A 177 25.08 -50.21 -6.82
N GLU A 178 26.26 -50.18 -6.19
CA GLU A 178 26.47 -49.78 -4.81
C GLU A 178 26.44 -48.26 -4.59
N GLU A 179 27.10 -47.48 -5.44
CA GLU A 179 27.09 -46.00 -5.35
C GLU A 179 25.71 -45.39 -5.61
N LEU A 180 24.91 -46.01 -6.49
CA LEU A 180 23.53 -45.58 -6.73
C LEU A 180 22.65 -45.81 -5.50
N LYS A 181 22.78 -46.97 -4.84
CA LYS A 181 22.07 -47.29 -3.59
C LYS A 181 22.51 -46.37 -2.45
N ALA A 182 23.82 -46.08 -2.35
CA ALA A 182 24.36 -45.17 -1.36
C ALA A 182 23.81 -43.74 -1.53
N LYS A 183 23.79 -43.21 -2.76
CA LYS A 183 23.18 -41.89 -3.04
C LYS A 183 21.68 -41.87 -2.78
N GLN A 184 20.97 -42.97 -3.08
CA GLN A 184 19.53 -43.07 -2.82
C GLN A 184 19.23 -43.15 -1.31
N GLN A 185 20.09 -43.80 -0.52
CA GLN A 185 20.02 -43.81 0.94
C GLN A 185 20.36 -42.43 1.53
N GLU A 186 21.40 -41.76 1.04
CA GLU A 186 21.78 -40.41 1.47
C GLU A 186 20.67 -39.38 1.22
N LEU A 187 20.04 -39.43 0.04
CA LEU A 187 18.88 -38.57 -0.28
C LEU A 187 17.69 -38.85 0.65
N ARG A 188 17.43 -40.12 0.99
CA ARG A 188 16.39 -40.51 1.95
C ARG A 188 16.70 -40.03 3.37
N GLU A 189 17.95 -40.13 3.83
CA GLU A 189 18.36 -39.64 5.15
C GLU A 189 18.32 -38.12 5.23
N ARG A 190 18.74 -37.42 4.16
CA ARG A 190 18.63 -35.96 4.05
C ARG A 190 17.17 -35.51 4.09
N ALA A 191 16.26 -36.24 3.44
CA ALA A 191 14.83 -35.99 3.51
C ALA A 191 14.28 -36.22 4.94
N ARG A 192 14.69 -37.30 5.62
CA ARG A 192 14.31 -37.59 7.02
C ARG A 192 14.77 -36.48 7.97
N LYS A 193 16.03 -36.04 7.84
CA LYS A 193 16.61 -34.97 8.65
C LYS A 193 15.93 -33.63 8.40
N LYS A 194 15.62 -33.30 7.15
CA LYS A 194 14.86 -32.09 6.80
C LYS A 194 13.45 -32.10 7.41
N LYS A 195 12.76 -33.25 7.33
CA LYS A 195 11.43 -33.43 7.94
C LYS A 195 11.46 -33.28 9.46
N GLU A 196 12.45 -33.87 10.14
CA GLU A 196 12.63 -33.73 11.59
C GLU A 196 12.94 -32.28 12.00
N GLU A 197 13.78 -31.57 11.24
CA GLU A 197 14.07 -30.16 11.50
C GLU A 197 12.85 -29.27 11.29
N GLU A 198 12.09 -29.50 10.22
CA GLU A 198 10.84 -28.80 9.93
C GLU A 198 9.80 -29.05 11.02
N GLU A 199 9.67 -30.28 11.50
CA GLU A 199 8.80 -30.64 12.62
C GLU A 199 9.24 -29.97 13.92
N LYS A 200 10.54 -29.92 14.24
CA LYS A 200 11.06 -29.16 15.38
C LYS A 200 10.77 -27.67 15.26
N ARG A 201 10.92 -27.08 14.06
CA ARG A 201 10.58 -25.67 13.79
C ARG A 201 9.08 -25.43 13.93
N ALA A 202 8.23 -26.32 13.40
CA ALA A 202 6.79 -26.26 13.52
C ALA A 202 6.33 -26.43 14.98
N GLY A 203 6.95 -27.34 15.73
CA GLY A 203 6.71 -27.54 17.17
C GLY A 203 7.05 -26.29 17.98
N LYS A 204 8.18 -25.63 17.70
CA LYS A 204 8.54 -24.33 18.32
C LYS A 204 7.54 -23.23 17.97
N ARG A 205 7.10 -23.13 16.71
CA ARG A 205 6.08 -22.17 16.27
C ARG A 205 4.75 -22.39 17.00
N LYS A 206 4.26 -23.63 17.05
CA LYS A 206 3.02 -24.01 17.78
C LYS A 206 3.10 -23.70 19.27
N ARG A 207 4.24 -24.01 19.92
CA ARG A 207 4.47 -23.72 21.35
C ARG A 207 4.45 -22.22 21.66
N LYS A 208 4.91 -21.36 20.76
CA LYS A 208 4.93 -19.90 20.95
C LYS A 208 3.60 -19.22 20.58
N ALA A 209 2.87 -19.75 19.61
CA ALA A 209 1.67 -19.12 19.05
C ALA A 209 0.51 -18.94 20.06
N CYS A 210 0.28 -19.92 20.95
CA CYS A 210 -0.80 -19.81 21.93
C CYS A 210 -0.50 -18.77 23.04
N PRO A 211 0.68 -18.80 23.71
CA PRO A 211 1.05 -17.76 24.67
C PRO A 211 1.09 -16.34 24.09
N GLU A 212 1.57 -16.18 22.86
CA GLU A 212 1.66 -14.87 22.21
C GLU A 212 0.28 -14.28 21.92
N ARG A 213 -0.67 -15.09 21.45
CA ARG A 213 -2.07 -14.67 21.29
C ARG A 213 -2.70 -14.24 22.62
N VAL A 214 -2.46 -15.00 23.68
CA VAL A 214 -2.98 -14.66 25.02
C VAL A 214 -2.37 -13.37 25.55
N ARG A 215 -1.06 -13.17 25.35
CA ARG A 215 -0.38 -11.92 25.73
C ARG A 215 -0.96 -10.72 24.98
N VAL A 216 -1.05 -10.81 23.65
CA VAL A 216 -1.61 -9.73 22.81
C VAL A 216 -3.07 -9.44 23.19
N GLY A 217 -3.88 -10.47 23.47
CA GLY A 217 -5.24 -10.28 23.95
C GLY A 217 -5.32 -9.55 25.30
N LYS A 218 -4.41 -9.86 26.23
CA LYS A 218 -4.33 -9.20 27.53
C LYS A 218 -3.86 -7.75 27.41
N GLU A 219 -2.87 -7.47 26.57
CA GLU A 219 -2.37 -6.12 26.29
C GLU A 219 -3.46 -5.24 25.66
N LEU A 220 -4.26 -5.80 24.75
CA LEU A 220 -5.39 -5.09 24.14
C LEU A 220 -6.47 -4.72 25.17
N LEU A 221 -6.83 -5.66 26.06
CA LEU A 221 -7.79 -5.42 27.14
C LEU A 221 -7.29 -4.38 28.14
N GLU A 222 -6.00 -4.42 28.48
CA GLU A 222 -5.38 -3.45 29.38
C GLU A 222 -5.33 -2.05 28.77
N ALA A 223 -4.95 -1.95 27.49
CA ALA A 223 -4.97 -0.67 26.76
C ALA A 223 -6.38 -0.06 26.75
N LYS A 224 -7.41 -0.87 26.51
CA LYS A 224 -8.81 -0.42 26.55
C LYS A 224 -9.21 0.10 27.94
N ARG A 225 -8.81 -0.57 29.02
CA ARG A 225 -9.08 -0.11 30.39
C ARG A 225 -8.42 1.24 30.68
N ILE A 226 -7.17 1.42 30.25
CA ILE A 226 -6.43 2.67 30.45
C ILE A 226 -7.10 3.82 29.68
N GLU A 227 -7.56 3.56 28.46
CA GLU A 227 -8.30 4.54 27.66
C GLU A 227 -9.61 4.96 28.34
N GLU A 228 -10.43 3.99 28.76
CA GLU A 228 -11.69 4.25 29.49
C GLU A 228 -11.46 5.02 30.80
N GLU A 229 -10.41 4.70 31.56
CA GLU A 229 -10.05 5.44 32.78
C GLU A 229 -9.62 6.88 32.47
N ASN A 230 -8.83 7.07 31.42
CA ASN A 230 -8.43 8.40 30.97
C ASN A 230 -9.62 9.24 30.50
N GLU A 231 -10.56 8.65 29.76
CA GLU A 231 -11.81 9.30 29.37
C GLU A 231 -12.64 9.69 30.58
N ARG A 232 -12.84 8.75 31.52
CA ARG A 232 -13.55 9.02 32.77
C ARG A 232 -12.88 10.15 33.55
N LYS A 233 -11.56 10.18 33.61
CA LYS A 233 -10.79 11.23 34.28
C LYS A 233 -10.97 12.59 33.59
N ARG A 234 -10.97 12.64 32.26
CA ARG A 234 -11.26 13.86 31.48
C ARG A 234 -12.67 14.38 31.75
N LEU A 235 -13.67 13.49 31.75
CA LEU A 235 -15.07 13.84 32.04
C LEU A 235 -15.26 14.37 33.46
N MET A 236 -14.64 13.72 34.45
CA MET A 236 -14.71 14.16 35.84
C MET A 236 -14.00 15.50 36.05
N ALA A 237 -12.85 15.72 35.38
CA ALA A 237 -12.16 17.00 35.40
C ALA A 237 -13.00 18.12 34.76
N LEU A 238 -13.66 17.85 33.64
CA LEU A 238 -14.55 18.81 32.97
C LEU A 238 -15.71 19.22 33.86
N ARG A 239 -16.42 18.25 34.47
CA ARG A 239 -17.53 18.55 35.40
C ARG A 239 -17.06 19.33 36.63
N LYS A 240 -15.86 19.05 37.13
CA LYS A 240 -15.29 19.79 38.26
C LYS A 240 -14.96 21.23 37.85
N ALA A 241 -14.40 21.44 36.66
CA ALA A 241 -14.09 22.75 36.13
C ALA A 241 -15.37 23.59 35.91
N GLU A 242 -16.41 23.01 35.31
CA GLU A 242 -17.71 23.64 35.12
C GLU A 242 -18.33 24.07 36.47
N LYS A 243 -18.35 23.16 37.45
CA LYS A 243 -18.87 23.45 38.79
C LYS A 243 -18.07 24.55 39.49
N GLU A 244 -16.75 24.58 39.29
CA GLU A 244 -15.90 25.63 39.84
C GLU A 244 -16.11 26.98 39.15
N GLU A 245 -16.29 26.99 37.83
CA GLU A 245 -16.63 28.19 37.06
C GLU A 245 -17.98 28.76 37.50
N GLU A 246 -18.99 27.91 37.67
CA GLU A 246 -20.30 28.31 38.19
C GLU A 246 -20.18 28.90 39.60
N ARG A 247 -19.40 28.28 40.49
CA ARG A 247 -19.13 28.82 41.83
C ARG A 247 -18.47 30.19 41.74
N ARG A 248 -17.45 30.36 40.90
CA ARG A 248 -16.77 31.66 40.70
C ARG A 248 -17.73 32.71 40.13
N ALA A 249 -18.63 32.34 39.21
CA ALA A 249 -19.65 33.25 38.67
C ALA A 249 -20.65 33.69 39.76
N ARG A 250 -21.12 32.74 40.59
CA ARG A 250 -22.00 33.02 41.73
C ARG A 250 -21.33 33.94 42.74
N GLU A 251 -20.05 33.73 43.06
CA GLU A 251 -19.28 34.60 43.94
C GLU A 251 -19.11 36.01 43.37
N LYS A 252 -18.80 36.15 42.07
CA LYS A 252 -18.74 37.44 41.38
C LYS A 252 -20.08 38.18 41.46
N ASN A 253 -21.18 37.49 41.19
CA ASN A 253 -22.53 38.07 41.26
C ASN A 253 -22.88 38.51 42.68
N SER A 254 -22.58 37.67 43.68
CA SER A 254 -22.78 38.00 45.10
C SER A 254 -21.97 39.24 45.51
N ALA A 255 -20.69 39.30 45.13
CA ALA A 255 -19.84 40.45 45.39
C ALA A 255 -20.38 41.73 44.71
N GLU A 256 -20.86 41.65 43.46
CA GLU A 256 -21.42 42.80 42.75
C GLU A 256 -22.74 43.27 43.37
N ILE A 257 -23.60 42.36 43.80
CA ILE A 257 -24.81 42.69 44.58
C ILE A 257 -24.41 43.41 45.87
N GLY A 258 -23.40 42.90 46.59
CA GLY A 258 -22.85 43.53 47.79
C GLY A 258 -22.34 44.95 47.53
N ARG A 259 -21.56 45.15 46.46
CA ARG A 259 -21.08 46.49 46.05
C ARG A 259 -22.24 47.41 45.68
N ARG A 260 -23.24 46.93 44.94
CA ARG A 260 -24.42 47.72 44.57
C ARG A 260 -25.23 48.11 45.81
N GLN A 261 -25.42 47.20 46.77
CA GLN A 261 -26.05 47.51 48.05
C GLN A 261 -25.23 48.51 48.86
N GLY A 262 -23.89 48.39 48.88
CA GLY A 262 -22.99 49.33 49.52
C GLY A 262 -23.08 50.74 48.92
N ARG A 263 -23.03 50.85 47.59
CA ARG A 263 -23.24 52.12 46.86
C ARG A 263 -24.58 52.76 47.20
N LYS A 264 -25.68 52.00 47.12
CA LYS A 264 -27.02 52.50 47.49
C LYS A 264 -27.06 52.95 48.96
N LYS A 265 -26.47 52.19 49.88
CA LYS A 265 -26.40 52.59 51.30
C LYS A 265 -25.64 53.90 51.46
N ALA A 266 -24.49 54.06 50.82
CA ALA A 266 -23.71 55.29 50.84
C ALA A 266 -24.51 56.48 50.24
N GLU A 267 -25.15 56.29 49.08
CA GLU A 267 -26.04 57.29 48.46
C GLU A 267 -27.18 57.69 49.39
N THR A 268 -27.88 56.72 50.00
CA THR A 268 -28.95 57.02 50.98
C THR A 268 -28.43 57.71 52.23
N TRP A 269 -27.23 57.37 52.68
CA TRP A 269 -26.61 57.99 53.86
C TRP A 269 -26.25 59.46 53.57
N ILE A 270 -25.65 59.73 52.40
CA ILE A 270 -25.38 61.09 51.89
C ILE A 270 -26.69 61.88 51.74
N ALA A 271 -27.71 61.30 51.08
CA ALA A 271 -29.00 61.94 50.85
C ALA A 271 -29.79 62.20 52.14
N SER A 272 -29.61 61.37 53.17
CA SER A 272 -30.23 61.57 54.49
C SER A 272 -29.66 62.76 55.26
N GLY A 273 -28.68 63.49 54.69
CA GLY A 273 -28.14 64.71 55.28
C GLY A 273 -27.43 64.48 56.61
N ARG A 274 -26.96 63.25 56.86
CA ARG A 274 -26.19 62.88 58.06
C ARG A 274 -24.76 63.42 57.90
N HIS A 275 -24.64 64.75 57.77
CA HIS A 275 -23.40 65.49 57.90
C HIS A 275 -22.79 65.09 59.25
N PHE A 276 -21.54 64.65 59.22
CA PHE A 276 -20.74 64.55 60.42
C PHE A 276 -20.65 65.98 60.98
N TYR A 277 -21.50 66.31 61.96
CA TYR A 277 -21.25 67.47 62.81
C TYR A 277 -19.96 67.13 63.55
N CYS A 278 -18.83 67.56 62.99
CA CYS A 278 -17.62 67.73 63.77
C CYS A 278 -17.89 68.92 64.68
N GLU A 279 -18.55 68.67 65.81
CA GLU A 279 -18.62 69.62 66.90
C GLU A 279 -17.18 69.91 67.33
N THR A 280 -16.74 71.11 67.00
CA THR A 280 -15.54 71.74 67.52
C THR A 280 -15.58 71.69 69.04
N PHE A 281 -14.83 70.77 69.66
CA PHE A 281 -14.50 70.84 71.08
C PHE A 281 -12.99 70.91 71.29
N ASN A 282 -12.55 72.17 71.32
CA ASN A 282 -11.45 72.74 72.11
C ASN A 282 -9.98 72.28 71.88
N CYS A 283 -9.26 73.15 71.15
CA CYS A 283 -7.95 73.74 71.45
C CYS A 283 -6.99 72.99 72.40
N ARG A 284 -5.85 72.54 71.85
CA ARG A 284 -4.51 72.90 72.36
C ARG A 284 -3.40 72.53 71.36
N GLY A 285 -2.59 73.51 70.98
CA GLY A 285 -1.32 73.32 70.27
C GLY A 285 -1.48 73.49 68.76
N GLY A 286 -1.11 74.68 68.27
CA GLY A 286 -1.29 75.06 66.88
C GLY A 286 -0.37 74.31 65.92
N GLU A 287 -0.95 73.83 64.84
CA GLU A 287 -0.40 73.87 63.49
C GLU A 287 -1.56 73.53 62.54
N LYS A 288 -1.89 74.46 61.65
CA LYS A 288 -2.96 74.29 60.66
C LYS A 288 -2.38 73.56 59.45
N GLU A 289 -2.45 72.24 59.43
CA GLU A 289 -2.34 71.51 58.16
C GLU A 289 -3.72 71.43 57.50
N LEU A 290 -3.85 72.15 56.38
CA LEU A 290 -4.94 72.01 55.43
C LEU A 290 -4.81 70.63 54.77
N ILE A 291 -5.50 69.62 55.31
CA ILE A 291 -5.80 68.40 54.57
C ILE A 291 -7.04 68.71 53.74
N ALA A 292 -6.82 69.02 52.46
CA ALA A 292 -7.87 69.15 51.46
C ALA A 292 -8.57 67.80 51.28
N CYS A 293 -9.90 67.79 51.40
CA CYS A 293 -10.76 66.68 51.01
C CYS A 293 -10.85 66.55 49.49
#